data_AF-A0A1G3TNE4-F1
#
_entry.id   AF-A0A1G3TNE4-F1
#
_cell.length_a   1.000
_cell.length_b   1.000
_cell.length_c   1.000
_cell.angle_alpha   90.00
_cell.angle_beta   90.00
_cell.angle_gamma   90.00
#
_symmetry.space_group_name_H-M   'P 1'
#
loop_
_entity.id
_entity.type
_entity.pdbx_description
1 polymer ?
#
loop_
_entity_poly.entity_id
_entity_poly.type
_entity_poly.pdbx_seq_one_letter_code
_entity_poly.pdbx_strand_id
1 'polypeptide(L)'
;MSNIIKAFVNIVNNYQTTVNHVTNGNNRANNMGEGLESLIKDAFADTANEINEQNRLELFSILYSYSGNKNNPPDLILRNSDAIEIKKLESHNTAIALNSSYPKAKLFSDSTMITTACRSCEEWSEKDMLYAIGNVPKNTNQLKSLWLVYGDCFCADKEIYERIKDTISNGITSIPNVEFTETNELAKVKKVDPLGITDFRIRGMWHIENPTKIFNYLYSYDETKTFQLICLMKKEKYESMPLVDRQMIENLNTQNVSVSDVRIKNPNNPVQLIDGKLLGFGV
;
A
#
# COMPACT_ATOMS: atom_id res chain seq x y z
N MET A 1 6.23 6.27 -19.08
CA MET A 1 5.44 5.53 -18.08
C MET A 1 5.84 6.00 -16.68
N SER A 2 4.90 6.05 -15.75
CA SER A 2 5.18 6.43 -14.35
C SER A 2 5.67 5.22 -13.56
N ASN A 3 6.39 5.48 -12.46
CA ASN A 3 6.88 4.47 -11.53
C ASN A 3 7.20 5.11 -10.18
N ILE A 4 7.66 4.28 -9.25
CA ILE A 4 7.93 4.69 -7.88
C ILE A 4 9.04 5.75 -7.74
N ILE A 5 10.06 5.73 -8.62
CA ILE A 5 11.15 6.70 -8.57
C ILE A 5 10.61 8.08 -8.96
N LYS A 6 9.80 8.15 -10.03
CA LYS A 6 9.14 9.41 -10.42
C LYS A 6 8.22 9.93 -9.33
N ALA A 7 7.39 9.06 -8.74
CA ALA A 7 6.51 9.46 -7.65
C ALA A 7 7.30 10.01 -6.44
N PHE A 8 8.41 9.36 -6.07
CA PHE A 8 9.31 9.85 -5.02
C PHE A 8 9.85 11.24 -5.35
N VAL A 9 10.41 11.43 -6.55
CA VAL A 9 10.98 12.71 -6.98
C VAL A 9 9.91 13.80 -7.04
N ASN A 10 8.71 13.49 -7.54
CA ASN A 10 7.58 14.42 -7.58
C ASN A 10 7.15 14.86 -6.18
N ILE A 11 7.13 13.96 -5.20
CA ILE A 11 6.85 14.31 -3.80
C ILE A 11 7.97 15.19 -3.23
N VAL A 12 9.24 14.87 -3.50
CA VAL A 12 10.37 15.69 -3.03
C VAL A 12 10.30 17.10 -3.61
N ASN A 13 10.08 17.24 -4.91
CA ASN A 13 10.03 18.54 -5.58
C ASN A 13 8.84 19.39 -5.15
N ASN A 14 7.73 18.75 -4.75
CA ASN A 14 6.50 19.42 -4.38
C ASN A 14 6.17 19.31 -2.89
N TYR A 15 7.13 18.95 -2.02
CA TYR A 15 6.85 18.54 -0.64
C TYR A 15 6.01 19.57 0.14
N GLN A 16 6.22 20.88 -0.08
CA GLN A 16 5.44 21.94 0.55
C GLN A 16 3.97 21.87 0.13
N THR A 17 3.71 21.84 -1.17
CA THR A 17 2.36 21.68 -1.76
C THR A 17 1.74 20.36 -1.33
N THR A 18 2.50 19.27 -1.42
CA THR A 18 2.10 17.90 -1.10
C THR A 18 1.69 17.72 0.37
N VAL A 19 2.50 18.22 1.32
CA VAL A 19 2.15 18.20 2.76
C VAL A 19 0.95 19.11 3.02
N ASN A 20 0.90 20.30 2.39
CA ASN A 20 -0.20 21.24 2.54
C ASN A 20 -1.55 20.73 2.00
N HIS A 21 -1.56 19.92 0.93
CA HIS A 21 -2.79 19.33 0.39
C HIS A 21 -3.43 18.32 1.35
N VAL A 22 -2.62 17.58 2.11
CA VAL A 22 -3.12 16.69 3.16
C VAL A 22 -3.64 17.50 4.35
N THR A 23 -3.00 18.63 4.69
CA THR A 23 -3.40 19.49 5.82
C THR A 23 -4.64 20.32 5.57
N ASN A 24 -4.81 20.85 4.36
CA ASN A 24 -5.80 21.88 4.04
C ASN A 24 -7.06 21.32 3.37
N GLY A 25 -7.39 20.04 3.58
CA GLY A 25 -8.65 19.42 3.13
C GLY A 25 -9.95 20.13 3.59
N ASN A 26 -9.85 21.25 4.30
CA ASN A 26 -10.97 22.08 4.74
C ASN A 26 -11.63 22.91 3.63
N ASN A 27 -10.98 23.19 2.49
CA ASN A 27 -11.59 24.00 1.42
C ASN A 27 -12.21 23.19 0.27
N ARG A 28 -12.15 21.85 0.32
CA ARG A 28 -12.97 20.96 -0.51
C ARG A 28 -13.89 20.18 0.42
N ALA A 29 -15.10 20.70 0.61
CA ALA A 29 -16.12 20.15 1.48
C ALA A 29 -16.34 18.64 1.24
N ASN A 30 -15.85 17.78 2.16
CA ASN A 30 -16.43 16.51 2.63
C ASN A 30 -15.48 15.32 2.90
N ASN A 31 -14.15 15.37 2.67
CA ASN A 31 -13.37 14.13 2.80
C ASN A 31 -12.03 14.24 3.52
N MET A 32 -12.05 14.07 4.85
CA MET A 32 -10.86 13.93 5.69
C MET A 32 -10.03 12.64 5.42
N GLY A 33 -10.57 11.71 4.62
CA GLY A 33 -9.92 10.46 4.20
C GLY A 33 -9.24 10.52 2.82
N GLU A 34 -9.64 11.44 1.93
CA GLU A 34 -9.18 11.47 0.53
C GLU A 34 -7.82 12.14 0.33
N GLY A 35 -7.33 12.90 1.32
CA GLY A 35 -6.10 13.69 1.16
C GLY A 35 -4.86 12.86 0.83
N LEU A 36 -4.68 11.70 1.49
CA LEU A 36 -3.54 10.81 1.20
C LEU A 36 -3.71 10.10 -0.14
N GLU A 37 -4.91 9.62 -0.46
CA GLU A 37 -5.19 8.96 -1.75
C GLU A 37 -4.97 9.93 -2.92
N SER A 38 -5.45 11.16 -2.81
CA SER A 38 -5.22 12.23 -3.78
C SER A 38 -3.73 12.51 -3.93
N LEU A 39 -3.01 12.67 -2.83
CA LEU A 39 -1.56 12.89 -2.83
C LEU A 39 -0.83 11.79 -3.61
N ILE A 40 -1.15 10.52 -3.33
CA ILE A 40 -0.51 9.39 -4.02
C ILE A 40 -0.87 9.42 -5.51
N LYS A 41 -2.14 9.66 -5.85
CA LYS A 41 -2.57 9.78 -7.25
C LYS A 41 -1.79 10.87 -7.98
N ASP A 42 -1.65 12.04 -7.35
CA ASP A 42 -0.97 13.21 -7.89
C ASP A 42 0.55 12.99 -7.99
N ALA A 43 1.16 12.31 -7.02
CA ALA A 43 2.57 11.98 -7.04
C ALA A 43 2.96 11.13 -8.25
N PHE A 44 2.18 10.09 -8.56
CA PHE A 44 2.44 9.25 -9.72
C PHE A 44 2.04 9.91 -11.05
N ALA A 45 1.07 10.83 -11.05
CA ALA A 45 0.63 11.53 -12.25
C ALA A 45 1.38 12.84 -12.56
N ASP A 46 2.20 13.32 -11.61
CA ASP A 46 2.83 14.64 -11.66
C ASP A 46 1.81 15.80 -11.77
N THR A 47 0.72 15.70 -10.99
CA THR A 47 -0.41 16.66 -11.04
C THR A 47 -0.57 17.47 -9.76
N ALA A 48 0.44 17.51 -8.90
CA ALA A 48 0.38 18.24 -7.62
C ALA A 48 0.09 19.74 -7.77
N ASN A 49 0.47 20.34 -8.92
CA ASN A 49 0.23 21.74 -9.23
C ASN A 49 -0.82 21.94 -10.35
N GLU A 50 -1.50 20.88 -10.81
CA GLU A 50 -2.56 21.00 -11.82
C GLU A 50 -3.86 21.47 -11.16
N ILE A 51 -4.34 22.63 -11.61
CA ILE A 51 -5.52 23.31 -11.05
C ILE A 51 -6.77 22.89 -11.84
N ASN A 52 -6.62 22.56 -13.12
CA ASN A 52 -7.71 22.11 -13.97
C ASN A 52 -8.03 20.64 -13.68
N GLU A 53 -9.16 20.42 -13.01
CA GLU A 53 -9.62 19.08 -12.63
C GLU A 53 -9.86 18.17 -13.85
N GLN A 54 -10.29 18.72 -14.99
CA GLN A 54 -10.53 17.92 -16.20
C GLN A 54 -9.22 17.38 -16.78
N ASN A 55 -8.18 18.22 -16.89
CA ASN A 55 -6.85 17.80 -17.33
C ASN A 55 -6.28 16.71 -16.40
N ARG A 56 -6.47 16.91 -15.09
CA ARG A 56 -6.03 15.97 -14.05
C ARG A 56 -6.72 14.61 -14.18
N LEU A 57 -8.04 14.60 -14.40
CA LEU A 57 -8.81 13.37 -14.64
C LEU A 57 -8.39 12.68 -15.94
N GLU A 58 -8.09 13.42 -17.00
CA GLU A 58 -7.57 12.87 -18.26
C GLU A 58 -6.22 12.18 -18.05
N LEU A 59 -5.28 12.83 -17.34
CA LEU A 59 -4.00 12.23 -16.98
C LEU A 59 -4.17 10.96 -16.14
N PHE A 60 -5.08 10.98 -15.16
CA PHE A 60 -5.39 9.79 -14.36
C PHE A 60 -5.94 8.65 -15.23
N SER A 61 -6.83 8.95 -16.19
CA SER A 61 -7.41 7.94 -17.08
C SER A 61 -6.40 7.26 -18.01
N ILE A 62 -5.30 7.94 -18.31
CA ILE A 62 -4.19 7.41 -19.11
C ILE A 62 -3.27 6.57 -18.22
N LEU A 63 -2.99 7.06 -17.02
CA LEU A 63 -1.99 6.48 -16.12
C LEU A 63 -2.48 5.25 -15.38
N TYR A 64 -3.71 5.28 -14.86
CA TYR A 64 -4.27 4.19 -14.06
C TYR A 64 -5.10 3.26 -14.95
N SER A 65 -4.96 1.96 -14.76
CA SER A 65 -5.88 0.96 -15.32
C SER A 65 -7.03 0.68 -14.36
N TYR A 66 -6.81 0.88 -13.05
CA TYR A 66 -7.83 0.66 -12.03
C TYR A 66 -7.74 1.67 -10.87
N SER A 67 -8.90 2.07 -10.34
CA SER A 67 -9.04 2.75 -9.06
C SER A 67 -10.09 1.98 -8.24
N GLY A 68 -9.69 1.56 -7.04
CA GLY A 68 -10.44 0.68 -6.17
C GLY A 68 -11.46 1.38 -5.28
N ASN A 69 -11.98 0.60 -4.33
CA ASN A 69 -12.88 1.05 -3.28
C ASN A 69 -12.37 0.56 -1.91
N LYS A 70 -12.90 1.14 -0.84
CA LYS A 70 -12.48 0.87 0.56
C LYS A 70 -12.56 -0.59 0.99
N ASN A 71 -13.28 -1.45 0.27
CA ASN A 71 -13.57 -2.81 0.69
C ASN A 71 -12.69 -3.86 0.03
N ASN A 72 -12.04 -3.55 -1.09
CA ASN A 72 -11.31 -4.53 -1.89
C ASN A 72 -9.98 -3.94 -2.37
N PRO A 73 -8.84 -4.63 -2.14
CA PRO A 73 -7.57 -4.22 -2.70
C PRO A 73 -7.51 -4.46 -4.22
N PRO A 74 -6.59 -3.81 -4.95
CA PRO A 74 -5.77 -2.68 -4.50
C PRO A 74 -6.54 -1.35 -4.60
N ASP A 75 -6.02 -0.29 -4.00
CA ASP A 75 -6.58 1.06 -4.17
C ASP A 75 -6.32 1.60 -5.57
N LEU A 76 -5.18 1.29 -6.19
CA LEU A 76 -4.83 1.71 -7.55
C LEU A 76 -4.07 0.60 -8.30
N ILE A 77 -4.20 0.60 -9.63
CA ILE A 77 -3.26 -0.10 -10.52
C ILE A 77 -2.73 0.91 -11.53
N LEU A 78 -1.41 1.05 -11.57
CA LEU A 78 -0.71 1.76 -12.64
C LEU A 78 -0.73 0.90 -13.89
N ARG A 79 -1.12 1.50 -15.02
CA ARG A 79 -1.22 0.80 -16.30
C ARG A 79 0.10 0.13 -16.66
N ASN A 80 0.05 -1.19 -16.92
CA ASN A 80 1.22 -2.03 -17.19
C ASN A 80 2.32 -1.97 -16.12
N SER A 81 1.95 -1.69 -14.87
CA SER A 81 2.88 -1.48 -13.76
C SER A 81 2.25 -1.96 -12.43
N ASP A 82 2.77 -1.44 -11.33
CA ASP A 82 2.51 -1.91 -9.96
C ASP A 82 1.07 -1.66 -9.49
N ALA A 83 0.61 -2.51 -8.58
CA ALA A 83 -0.58 -2.26 -7.77
C ALA A 83 -0.20 -1.45 -6.52
N ILE A 84 -1.06 -0.54 -6.08
CA ILE A 84 -0.80 0.34 -4.93
C ILE A 84 -1.91 0.16 -3.90
N GLU A 85 -1.50 -0.11 -2.66
CA GLU A 85 -2.36 -0.16 -1.47
C GLU A 85 -1.99 1.01 -0.54
N ILE A 86 -2.97 1.84 -0.22
CA ILE A 86 -2.80 3.08 0.55
C ILE A 86 -3.35 2.88 1.96
N LYS A 87 -2.54 3.24 2.97
CA LYS A 87 -2.93 3.15 4.38
C LYS A 87 -2.60 4.44 5.11
N LYS A 88 -3.63 5.08 5.66
CA LYS A 88 -3.49 6.21 6.57
C LYS A 88 -3.51 5.71 8.01
N LEU A 89 -2.49 6.08 8.79
CA LEU A 89 -2.36 5.76 10.20
C LEU A 89 -2.26 7.05 11.02
N GLU A 90 -2.72 6.99 12.27
CA GLU A 90 -2.63 8.11 13.22
C GLU A 90 -1.32 8.12 14.03
N SER A 91 -0.45 7.12 13.82
CA SER A 91 0.87 7.04 14.45
C SER A 91 1.83 6.20 13.60
N HIS A 92 3.11 6.57 13.62
CA HIS A 92 4.19 5.86 12.92
C HIS A 92 4.50 4.47 13.53
N ASN A 93 3.98 4.16 14.71
CA ASN A 93 4.21 2.88 15.41
C ASN A 93 2.98 1.96 15.42
N THR A 94 1.85 2.38 14.85
CA THR A 94 0.64 1.56 14.82
C THR A 94 0.73 0.48 13.75
N ALA A 95 0.36 -0.75 14.11
CA ALA A 95 0.24 -1.84 13.16
C ALA A 95 -0.80 -1.53 12.08
N ILE A 96 -0.55 -1.99 10.87
CA ILE A 96 -1.42 -1.78 9.72
C ILE A 96 -2.49 -2.86 9.75
N ALA A 97 -3.75 -2.44 9.89
CA ALA A 97 -4.89 -3.33 9.72
C ALA A 97 -5.14 -3.59 8.23
N LEU A 98 -5.14 -4.86 7.85
CA LEU A 98 -5.45 -5.35 6.52
C LEU A 98 -6.81 -6.05 6.58
N ASN A 99 -7.86 -5.26 6.42
CA ASN A 99 -9.23 -5.76 6.51
C ASN A 99 -9.52 -6.72 5.36
N SER A 100 -10.14 -7.86 5.70
CA SER A 100 -10.67 -8.85 4.76
C SER A 100 -9.64 -9.50 3.82
N SER A 101 -8.34 -9.24 3.97
CA SER A 101 -7.31 -9.92 3.18
C SER A 101 -5.96 -9.97 3.89
N TYR A 102 -5.17 -10.99 3.59
CA TYR A 102 -3.83 -11.16 4.14
C TYR A 102 -2.81 -10.18 3.52
N PRO A 103 -1.65 -9.94 4.17
CA PRO A 103 -0.53 -9.16 3.61
C PRO A 103 -0.02 -9.75 2.29
N LYS A 104 0.20 -8.92 1.28
CA LYS A 104 0.53 -9.37 -0.09
C LYS A 104 1.93 -8.92 -0.48
N ALA A 105 2.80 -9.86 -0.81
CA ALA A 105 4.04 -9.55 -1.51
C ALA A 105 3.75 -9.10 -2.95
N LYS A 106 2.82 -9.80 -3.62
CA LYS A 106 2.34 -9.53 -4.98
C LYS A 106 0.81 -9.60 -5.03
N LEU A 107 0.22 -8.93 -6.02
CA LEU A 107 -1.17 -9.08 -6.38
C LEU A 107 -1.29 -10.08 -7.54
N PHE A 108 -2.30 -10.94 -7.51
CA PHE A 108 -2.58 -11.91 -8.58
C PHE A 108 -3.98 -11.69 -9.14
N SER A 109 -4.15 -11.80 -10.46
CA SER A 109 -5.43 -11.56 -11.12
C SER A 109 -6.47 -12.65 -10.84
N ASP A 110 -6.02 -13.85 -10.49
CA ASP A 110 -6.85 -14.98 -10.07
C ASP A 110 -7.39 -14.87 -8.62
N SER A 111 -6.96 -13.86 -7.87
CA SER A 111 -7.40 -13.68 -6.49
C SER A 111 -8.92 -13.52 -6.39
N THR A 112 -9.54 -14.23 -5.45
CA THR A 112 -10.97 -14.09 -5.13
C THR A 112 -11.27 -12.85 -4.27
N MET A 113 -10.23 -12.14 -3.82
CA MET A 113 -10.31 -10.98 -2.94
C MET A 113 -10.29 -9.64 -3.68
N ILE A 114 -10.18 -9.67 -5.02
CA ILE A 114 -10.24 -8.47 -5.87
C ILE A 114 -11.54 -8.44 -6.66
N THR A 115 -11.96 -7.25 -7.07
CA THR A 115 -13.18 -7.09 -7.87
C THR A 115 -12.98 -7.56 -9.30
N THR A 116 -14.07 -7.92 -9.99
CA THR A 116 -14.04 -8.24 -11.43
C THR A 116 -13.45 -7.08 -12.25
N ALA A 117 -13.79 -5.84 -11.92
CA ALA A 117 -13.27 -4.66 -12.60
C ALA A 117 -11.75 -4.50 -12.45
N CYS A 118 -11.19 -4.88 -11.29
CA CYS A 118 -9.74 -4.94 -11.07
C CYS A 118 -9.11 -6.05 -11.92
N ARG A 119 -9.70 -7.25 -11.91
CA ARG A 119 -9.21 -8.39 -12.67
C ARG A 119 -9.15 -8.10 -14.18
N SER A 120 -10.17 -7.43 -14.71
CA SER A 120 -10.31 -7.13 -16.14
C SER A 120 -9.83 -5.74 -16.54
N CYS A 121 -9.04 -5.05 -15.70
CA CYS A 121 -8.62 -3.67 -15.99
C CYS A 121 -7.57 -3.60 -17.11
N GLU A 122 -6.80 -4.67 -17.29
CA GLU A 122 -5.84 -4.92 -18.38
C GLU A 122 -5.50 -6.41 -18.39
N GLU A 123 -4.65 -6.85 -19.32
CA GLU A 123 -4.15 -8.24 -19.35
C GLU A 123 -2.96 -8.39 -18.40
N TRP A 124 -3.10 -9.19 -17.34
CA TRP A 124 -2.03 -9.45 -16.37
C TRP A 124 -2.27 -10.73 -15.56
N SER A 125 -1.18 -11.35 -15.10
CA SER A 125 -1.20 -12.50 -14.17
C SER A 125 -0.85 -12.09 -12.75
N GLU A 126 0.21 -11.30 -12.62
CA GLU A 126 0.71 -10.78 -11.35
C GLU A 126 1.20 -9.33 -11.46
N LYS A 127 1.20 -8.64 -10.33
CA LYS A 127 1.74 -7.28 -10.16
C LYS A 127 2.47 -7.17 -8.84
N ASP A 128 3.54 -6.39 -8.81
CA ASP A 128 4.17 -6.03 -7.54
C ASP A 128 3.19 -5.20 -6.71
N MET A 129 3.12 -5.48 -5.41
CA MET A 129 2.29 -4.71 -4.49
C MET A 129 3.14 -3.63 -3.84
N LEU A 130 2.79 -2.36 -4.03
CA LEU A 130 3.39 -1.22 -3.34
C LEU A 130 2.46 -0.75 -2.21
N TYR A 131 2.99 -0.70 -0.99
CA TYR A 131 2.28 -0.12 0.15
C TYR A 131 2.69 1.35 0.34
N ALA A 132 1.71 2.25 0.23
CA ALA A 132 1.82 3.67 0.54
C ALA A 132 1.23 3.97 1.92
N ILE A 133 2.08 4.01 2.94
CA ILE A 133 1.66 4.11 4.35
C ILE A 133 1.97 5.52 4.88
N GLY A 134 0.94 6.34 4.99
CA GLY A 134 1.02 7.70 5.50
C GLY A 134 0.73 7.79 7.00
N ASN A 135 1.59 8.45 7.75
CA ASN A 135 1.37 8.81 9.15
C ASN A 135 0.83 10.24 9.24
N VAL A 136 -0.44 10.37 9.62
CA VAL A 136 -1.11 11.65 9.85
C VAL A 136 -1.58 11.67 11.30
N PRO A 137 -0.77 12.22 12.23
CA PRO A 137 -1.11 12.19 13.64
C PRO A 137 -2.48 12.80 13.92
N LYS A 138 -3.18 12.19 14.88
CA LYS A 138 -4.54 12.58 15.24
C LYS A 138 -4.64 14.08 15.50
N ASN A 139 -5.67 14.72 14.95
CA ASN A 139 -5.96 16.16 15.07
C ASN A 139 -4.89 17.12 14.53
N THR A 140 -3.87 16.64 13.80
CA THR A 140 -2.89 17.54 13.17
C THR A 140 -3.23 17.87 11.73
N ASN A 141 -3.93 16.95 11.05
CA ASN A 141 -4.06 16.90 9.58
C ASN A 141 -2.71 16.95 8.84
N GLN A 142 -1.57 16.82 9.53
CA GLN A 142 -0.24 16.92 8.95
C GLN A 142 0.29 15.55 8.62
N LEU A 143 0.68 15.35 7.36
CA LEU A 143 1.44 14.17 6.98
C LEU A 143 2.86 14.30 7.54
N LYS A 144 3.19 13.51 8.56
CA LYS A 144 4.51 13.49 9.21
C LYS A 144 5.48 12.54 8.55
N SER A 145 4.97 11.44 7.99
CA SER A 145 5.80 10.56 7.19
C SER A 145 4.99 9.78 6.17
N LEU A 146 5.67 9.35 5.11
CA LEU A 146 5.12 8.48 4.09
C LEU A 146 6.14 7.38 3.79
N TRP A 147 5.73 6.13 4.00
CA TRP A 147 6.46 4.96 3.52
C TRP A 147 5.89 4.53 2.17
N LEU A 148 6.79 4.29 1.23
CA LEU A 148 6.52 3.67 -0.05
C LEU A 148 7.32 2.37 -0.11
N VAL A 149 6.72 1.26 0.28
CA VAL A 149 7.46 0.00 0.45
C VAL A 149 6.83 -1.13 -0.34
N TYR A 150 7.64 -1.84 -1.12
CA TYR A 150 7.14 -3.02 -1.84
C TYR A 150 6.84 -4.16 -0.87
N GLY A 151 5.71 -4.83 -1.09
CA GLY A 151 5.21 -5.91 -0.28
C GLY A 151 6.21 -7.05 -0.16
N ASP A 152 6.93 -7.36 -1.23
CA ASP A 152 7.93 -8.41 -1.25
C ASP A 152 9.19 -8.13 -0.41
N CYS A 153 9.26 -6.96 0.23
CA CYS A 153 10.28 -6.60 1.22
C CYS A 153 9.88 -6.98 2.67
N PHE A 154 8.60 -7.24 2.97
CA PHE A 154 8.13 -7.53 4.34
C PHE A 154 6.91 -8.45 4.48
N CYS A 155 6.20 -8.72 3.41
CA CYS A 155 5.14 -9.72 3.32
C CYS A 155 5.74 -11.01 2.79
N ALA A 156 5.34 -12.14 3.37
CA ALA A 156 5.74 -13.45 2.88
C ALA A 156 4.94 -13.83 1.63
N ASP A 157 5.28 -14.97 1.03
CA ASP A 157 4.56 -15.51 -0.12
C ASP A 157 3.14 -15.93 0.29
N LYS A 158 2.19 -15.86 -0.66
CA LYS A 158 0.74 -16.03 -0.36
C LYS A 158 0.43 -17.37 0.29
N GLU A 159 1.19 -18.40 -0.07
CA GLU A 159 1.04 -19.78 0.39
C GLU A 159 1.18 -19.89 1.91
N ILE A 160 2.02 -19.04 2.53
CA ILE A 160 2.21 -19.01 4.00
C ILE A 160 0.91 -18.58 4.69
N TYR A 161 0.23 -17.57 4.15
CA TYR A 161 -1.00 -17.04 4.72
C TYR A 161 -2.20 -17.93 4.39
N GLU A 162 -2.29 -18.42 3.15
CA GLU A 162 -3.36 -19.32 2.69
C GLU A 162 -3.36 -20.63 3.48
N ARG A 163 -2.18 -21.22 3.74
CA ARG A 163 -2.08 -22.41 4.60
C ARG A 163 -2.74 -22.22 5.97
N ILE A 164 -2.54 -21.07 6.62
CA ILE A 164 -3.15 -20.78 7.92
C ILE A 164 -4.66 -20.57 7.77
N LYS A 165 -5.09 -19.80 6.77
CA LYS A 165 -6.51 -19.57 6.48
C LYS A 165 -7.25 -20.90 6.27
N ASP A 166 -6.70 -21.76 5.42
CA ASP A 166 -7.32 -23.03 5.04
C ASP A 166 -7.34 -24.01 6.20
N THR A 167 -6.25 -24.08 6.98
CA THR A 167 -6.20 -24.92 8.19
C THR A 167 -7.30 -24.54 9.19
N ILE A 168 -7.48 -23.23 9.44
CA ILE A 168 -8.52 -22.73 10.34
C ILE A 168 -9.92 -22.97 9.76
N SER A 169 -10.12 -22.66 8.48
CA SER A 169 -11.40 -22.87 7.78
C SER A 169 -11.84 -24.34 7.83
N ASN A 170 -10.92 -25.27 7.54
CA ASN A 170 -11.16 -26.71 7.60
C ASN A 170 -11.48 -27.17 9.03
N GLY A 171 -10.78 -26.63 10.03
CA GLY A 171 -11.05 -26.93 11.44
C GLY A 171 -12.45 -26.48 11.88
N ILE A 172 -12.88 -25.28 11.48
CA ILE A 172 -14.20 -24.73 11.79
C ILE A 172 -15.30 -25.53 11.09
N THR A 173 -15.14 -25.78 9.80
CA THR A 173 -16.15 -26.48 8.99
C THR A 173 -16.32 -27.96 9.36
N SER A 174 -15.36 -28.54 10.08
CA SER A 174 -15.42 -29.90 10.62
C SER A 174 -16.23 -30.02 11.92
N ILE A 175 -16.75 -28.92 12.47
CA ILE A 175 -17.54 -28.93 13.72
C ILE A 175 -18.91 -29.58 13.45
N PRO A 176 -19.29 -30.65 14.19
CA PRO A 176 -20.56 -31.33 13.98
C PRO A 176 -21.75 -30.44 14.37
N ASN A 177 -22.89 -30.66 13.72
CA ASN A 177 -24.17 -29.98 13.97
C ASN A 177 -24.17 -28.46 13.68
N VAL A 178 -23.32 -28.00 12.76
CA VAL A 178 -23.31 -26.61 12.29
C VAL A 178 -23.42 -26.59 10.76
N GLU A 179 -24.43 -25.88 10.24
CA GLU A 179 -24.64 -25.71 8.79
C GLU A 179 -23.80 -24.55 8.24
N PHE A 180 -22.58 -24.88 7.78
CA PHE A 180 -21.72 -23.91 7.13
C PHE A 180 -22.15 -23.65 5.68
N THR A 181 -21.98 -22.40 5.25
CA THR A 181 -22.14 -21.97 3.85
C THR A 181 -20.77 -21.62 3.27
N GLU A 182 -20.56 -21.98 2.01
CA GLU A 182 -19.36 -21.61 1.26
C GLU A 182 -19.17 -20.07 1.24
N THR A 183 -17.94 -19.63 1.46
CA THR A 183 -17.60 -18.20 1.53
C THR A 183 -16.12 -17.98 1.25
N ASN A 184 -15.75 -16.78 0.78
CA ASN A 184 -14.34 -16.40 0.61
C ASN A 184 -13.62 -16.16 1.95
N GLU A 185 -14.36 -16.20 3.06
CA GLU A 185 -13.86 -15.96 4.40
C GLU A 185 -13.44 -17.24 5.14
N LEU A 186 -13.33 -17.19 6.47
CA LEU A 186 -13.02 -18.38 7.25
C LEU A 186 -14.25 -19.29 7.40
N ALA A 187 -15.43 -18.71 7.63
CA ALA A 187 -16.68 -19.45 7.67
C ALA A 187 -17.89 -18.52 7.71
N LYS A 188 -19.04 -19.02 7.24
CA LYS A 188 -20.34 -18.36 7.40
C LYS A 188 -21.38 -19.40 7.81
N VAL A 189 -22.20 -19.07 8.79
CA VAL A 189 -23.34 -19.89 9.24
C VAL A 189 -24.60 -19.06 9.05
N LYS A 190 -25.64 -19.65 8.48
CA LYS A 190 -26.95 -19.00 8.32
C LYS A 190 -27.94 -19.61 9.29
N LYS A 191 -29.05 -18.91 9.53
CA LYS A 191 -30.20 -19.41 10.31
C LYS A 191 -29.83 -19.86 11.73
N VAL A 192 -28.98 -19.09 12.39
CA VAL A 192 -28.51 -19.42 13.76
C VAL A 192 -29.64 -19.30 14.78
N ASP A 193 -30.61 -18.42 14.51
CA ASP A 193 -31.77 -18.21 15.35
C ASP A 193 -32.98 -19.09 14.93
N PRO A 194 -33.95 -19.34 15.82
CA PRO A 194 -35.12 -20.16 15.51
C PRO A 194 -36.01 -19.66 14.36
N LEU A 195 -36.00 -18.36 14.04
CA LEU A 195 -36.75 -17.81 12.90
C LEU A 195 -35.98 -17.95 11.58
N GLY A 196 -34.69 -18.30 11.62
CA GLY A 196 -33.86 -18.54 10.46
C GLY A 196 -33.48 -17.27 9.68
N ILE A 197 -33.39 -16.12 10.36
CA ILE A 197 -33.16 -14.80 9.73
C ILE A 197 -31.78 -14.19 10.05
N THR A 198 -30.93 -14.91 10.78
CA THR A 198 -29.58 -14.46 11.16
C THR A 198 -28.48 -15.05 10.29
N ASP A 199 -27.42 -14.26 10.13
CA ASP A 199 -26.16 -14.66 9.50
C ASP A 199 -25.01 -14.44 10.51
N PHE A 200 -24.28 -15.50 10.84
CA PHE A 200 -23.04 -15.44 11.63
C PHE A 200 -21.83 -15.58 10.70
N ARG A 201 -20.94 -14.58 10.74
CA ARG A 201 -19.83 -14.43 9.79
C ARG A 201 -18.50 -14.45 10.53
N ILE A 202 -17.59 -15.35 10.17
CA ILE A 202 -16.27 -15.52 10.79
C ILE A 202 -15.21 -15.05 9.80
N ARG A 203 -14.45 -14.01 10.18
CA ARG A 203 -13.41 -13.39 9.34
C ARG A 203 -12.07 -13.35 10.06
N GLY A 204 -10.99 -13.48 9.30
CA GLY A 204 -9.66 -13.10 9.77
C GLY A 204 -9.50 -11.59 9.75
N MET A 205 -8.87 -11.04 10.79
CA MET A 205 -8.39 -9.66 10.81
C MET A 205 -6.87 -9.68 10.86
N TRP A 206 -6.24 -9.37 9.74
CA TRP A 206 -4.79 -9.39 9.63
C TRP A 206 -4.22 -8.05 10.08
N HIS A 207 -3.17 -8.11 10.89
CA HIS A 207 -2.33 -6.96 11.21
C HIS A 207 -0.91 -7.28 10.78
N ILE A 208 -0.23 -6.28 10.25
CA ILE A 208 1.22 -6.33 10.01
C ILE A 208 1.87 -5.13 10.69
N GLU A 209 3.04 -5.32 11.28
CA GLU A 209 3.74 -4.23 11.94
C GLU A 209 4.06 -3.09 10.97
N ASN A 210 4.19 -1.88 11.50
CA ASN A 210 4.53 -0.72 10.68
C ASN A 210 5.94 -0.87 10.08
N PRO A 211 6.20 -0.45 8.83
CA PRO A 211 7.55 -0.39 8.26
C PRO A 211 8.57 0.32 9.15
N THR A 212 8.17 1.35 9.89
CA THR A 212 9.03 2.04 10.86
C THR A 212 9.58 1.10 11.94
N LYS A 213 8.78 0.12 12.39
CA LYS A 213 9.22 -0.91 13.33
C LYS A 213 9.98 -2.03 12.63
N ILE A 214 9.43 -2.52 11.51
CA ILE A 214 10.00 -3.66 10.76
C ILE A 214 11.43 -3.33 10.32
N PHE A 215 11.65 -2.12 9.80
CA PHE A 215 12.91 -1.66 9.23
C PHE A 215 13.66 -0.67 10.11
N ASN A 216 13.44 -0.70 11.44
CA ASN A 216 14.15 0.17 12.38
C ASN A 216 15.69 0.03 12.32
N TYR A 217 16.18 -1.11 11.83
CA TYR A 217 17.59 -1.41 11.60
C TYR A 217 18.15 -0.82 10.29
N LEU A 218 17.29 -0.28 9.42
CA LEU A 218 17.65 0.38 8.16
C LEU A 218 17.38 1.89 8.21
N TYR A 219 16.27 2.28 8.84
CA TYR A 219 15.84 3.67 8.94
C TYR A 219 15.26 3.94 10.32
N SER A 220 15.79 4.95 11.00
CA SER A 220 15.27 5.43 12.28
C SER A 220 14.41 6.66 12.05
N TYR A 221 13.16 6.60 12.51
CA TYR A 221 12.24 7.73 12.44
C TYR A 221 12.74 8.90 13.30
N ASP A 222 12.89 10.07 12.68
CA ASP A 222 13.34 11.29 13.35
C ASP A 222 12.15 12.20 13.71
N GLU A 223 11.80 12.23 15.00
CA GLU A 223 10.73 13.06 15.55
C GLU A 223 10.95 14.58 15.33
N THR A 224 12.20 15.01 15.09
CA THR A 224 12.52 16.44 14.88
C THR A 224 12.14 16.92 13.48
N LYS A 225 11.96 15.99 12.53
CA LYS A 225 11.59 16.30 11.15
C LYS A 225 10.11 16.67 11.05
N THR A 226 9.84 17.68 10.24
CA THR A 226 8.49 18.10 9.87
C THR A 226 7.83 17.09 8.94
N PHE A 227 8.61 16.49 8.02
CA PHE A 227 8.15 15.45 7.11
C PHE A 227 9.29 14.50 6.72
N GLN A 228 8.98 13.21 6.61
CA GLN A 228 9.91 12.16 6.17
C GLN A 228 9.27 11.26 5.10
N LEU A 229 9.90 11.15 3.94
CA LEU A 229 9.52 10.23 2.88
C LEU A 229 10.55 9.11 2.78
N ILE A 230 10.10 7.86 2.86
CA ILE A 230 10.95 6.69 2.79
C ILE A 230 10.44 5.77 1.70
N CYS A 231 11.32 5.33 0.82
CA CYS A 231 11.01 4.36 -0.21
C CYS A 231 11.95 3.17 -0.09
N LEU A 232 11.39 1.95 -0.03
CA LEU A 232 12.14 0.71 0.11
C LEU A 232 11.68 -0.31 -0.92
N MET A 233 12.64 -0.81 -1.69
CA MET A 233 12.42 -1.83 -2.71
C MET A 233 13.61 -2.78 -2.79
N LYS A 234 13.40 -3.97 -3.37
CA LYS A 234 14.53 -4.85 -3.73
C LYS A 234 15.43 -4.18 -4.76
N LYS A 235 16.72 -4.49 -4.72
CA LYS A 235 17.71 -3.95 -5.66
C LYS A 235 17.36 -4.30 -7.12
N GLU A 236 16.91 -5.52 -7.36
CA GLU A 236 16.42 -5.98 -8.67
C GLU A 236 15.29 -5.08 -9.20
N LYS A 237 14.30 -4.74 -8.35
CA LYS A 237 13.18 -3.84 -8.70
C LYS A 237 13.67 -2.44 -9.03
N TYR A 238 14.66 -1.93 -8.29
CA TYR A 238 15.28 -0.65 -8.60
C TYR A 238 15.98 -0.69 -9.96
N GLU A 239 16.80 -1.71 -10.22
CA GLU A 239 17.59 -1.86 -11.44
C GLU A 239 16.72 -2.10 -12.68
N SER A 240 15.52 -2.68 -12.53
CA SER A 240 14.55 -2.83 -13.62
C SER A 240 13.94 -1.49 -14.07
N MET A 241 14.06 -0.42 -13.28
CA MET A 241 13.53 0.89 -13.65
C MET A 241 14.38 1.57 -14.75
N PRO A 242 13.77 2.42 -15.60
CA PRO A 242 14.47 3.14 -16.65
C PRO A 242 15.70 3.88 -16.13
N LEU A 243 16.81 3.82 -16.87
CA LEU A 243 18.08 4.44 -16.48
C LEU A 243 17.93 5.95 -16.23
N VAL A 244 17.13 6.64 -17.05
CA VAL A 244 16.86 8.08 -16.91
C VAL A 244 16.24 8.40 -15.55
N ASP A 245 15.32 7.55 -15.08
CA ASP A 245 14.64 7.75 -13.80
C ASP A 245 15.60 7.50 -12.62
N ARG A 246 16.43 6.45 -12.72
CA ARG A 246 17.49 6.18 -11.73
C ARG A 246 18.51 7.31 -11.65
N GLN A 247 18.94 7.83 -12.79
CA GLN A 247 19.85 8.98 -12.86
C GLN A 247 19.20 10.26 -12.30
N MET A 248 17.88 10.42 -12.45
CA MET A 248 17.16 11.57 -11.88
C MET A 248 17.30 11.62 -10.36
N ILE A 249 17.12 10.48 -9.67
CA ILE A 249 17.25 10.43 -8.21
C ILE A 249 18.72 10.48 -7.75
N GLU A 250 19.64 9.85 -8.47
CA GLU A 250 21.07 9.88 -8.15
C GLU A 250 21.69 11.29 -8.30
N ASN A 251 21.18 12.08 -9.25
CA ASN A 251 21.60 13.45 -9.48
C ASN A 251 20.73 14.49 -8.75
N LEU A 252 19.77 14.05 -7.94
CA LEU A 252 18.91 14.96 -7.18
C LEU A 252 19.76 15.64 -6.10
N ASN A 253 20.32 16.80 -6.43
CA ASN A 253 21.31 17.49 -5.61
C ASN A 253 20.64 18.29 -4.47
N THR A 254 19.82 17.61 -3.67
CA THR A 254 19.13 18.17 -2.51
C THR A 254 19.76 17.57 -1.27
N GLN A 255 20.26 18.41 -0.35
CA GLN A 255 20.96 17.96 0.88
C GLN A 255 20.13 17.02 1.78
N ASN A 256 18.82 16.96 1.54
CA ASN A 256 17.87 16.18 2.33
C ASN A 256 17.51 14.83 1.70
N VAL A 257 18.06 14.47 0.53
CA VAL A 257 17.80 13.18 -0.13
C VAL A 257 18.98 12.24 0.06
N SER A 258 18.69 10.98 0.33
CA SER A 258 19.65 9.89 0.48
C SER A 258 19.24 8.70 -0.37
N VAL A 259 20.22 8.04 -0.97
CA VAL A 259 20.05 6.80 -1.74
C VAL A 259 21.11 5.82 -1.25
N SER A 260 20.69 4.66 -0.75
CA SER A 260 21.61 3.69 -0.15
C SER A 260 21.29 2.26 -0.57
N ASP A 261 22.34 1.45 -0.77
CA ASP A 261 22.22 -0.01 -0.81
C ASP A 261 22.04 -0.53 0.63
N VAL A 262 21.06 -1.40 0.84
CA VAL A 262 20.72 -1.96 2.15
C VAL A 262 20.52 -3.48 2.06
N ARG A 263 20.50 -4.16 3.21
CA ARG A 263 20.24 -5.60 3.32
C ARG A 263 18.96 -5.83 4.11
N ILE A 264 17.92 -6.31 3.45
CA ILE A 264 16.58 -6.49 4.02
C ILE A 264 16.42 -7.92 4.53
N LYS A 265 15.84 -8.13 5.72
CA LYS A 265 15.44 -9.47 6.19
C LYS A 265 14.45 -10.10 5.22
N ASN A 266 14.69 -11.33 4.78
CA ASN A 266 13.78 -12.04 3.89
C ASN A 266 12.50 -12.47 4.65
N PRO A 267 11.30 -12.05 4.25
CA PRO A 267 10.06 -12.39 4.93
C PRO A 267 9.71 -13.90 4.84
N ASN A 268 10.24 -14.61 3.84
CA ASN A 268 10.06 -16.05 3.67
C ASN A 268 11.11 -16.87 4.45
N ASN A 269 12.30 -16.30 4.70
CA ASN A 269 13.37 -16.96 5.45
C ASN A 269 14.25 -15.94 6.17
N PRO A 270 13.96 -15.60 7.44
CA PRO A 270 14.63 -14.50 8.15
C PRO A 270 16.16 -14.63 8.33
N VAL A 271 16.73 -15.82 8.14
CA VAL A 271 18.20 -16.04 8.17
C VAL A 271 18.87 -15.47 6.92
N GLN A 272 18.12 -15.34 5.82
CA GLN A 272 18.61 -14.80 4.56
C GLN A 272 18.35 -13.29 4.49
N LEU A 273 19.30 -12.58 3.88
CA LEU A 273 19.17 -11.16 3.58
C LEU A 273 19.00 -10.95 2.07
N ILE A 274 18.18 -9.98 1.70
CA ILE A 274 17.88 -9.57 0.33
C ILE A 274 18.57 -8.23 0.07
N ASP A 275 19.17 -8.05 -1.11
CA ASP A 275 19.66 -6.75 -1.53
C ASP A 275 18.51 -5.78 -1.78
N GLY A 276 18.60 -4.60 -1.18
CA GLY A 276 17.58 -3.56 -1.27
C GLY A 276 18.17 -2.20 -1.62
N LYS A 277 17.28 -1.31 -2.07
CA LYS A 277 17.52 0.12 -2.21
C LYS A 277 16.59 0.90 -1.30
N LEU A 278 17.18 1.74 -0.48
CA LEU A 278 16.48 2.65 0.43
C LEU A 278 16.69 4.09 -0.06
N LEU A 279 15.60 4.76 -0.39
CA LEU A 279 15.56 6.19 -0.67
C LEU A 279 14.94 6.89 0.53
N GLY A 280 15.60 7.93 1.03
CA GLY A 280 15.12 8.71 2.18
C GLY A 280 15.12 10.20 1.86
N PHE A 281 14.06 10.89 2.25
CA PHE A 281 13.98 12.34 2.25
C PHE A 281 13.44 12.84 3.58
N GLY A 282 14.05 13.87 4.17
CA GLY A 282 13.60 14.41 5.46
C GLY A 282 13.86 15.90 5.63
N VAL A 283 12.81 16.64 5.97
CA VAL A 283 12.82 18.10 6.19
C VAL A 283 12.36 18.47 7.59
#